data_AF-A0A328AI63-F1
#
_entry.id   AF-A0A328AI63-F1
#
_cell.length_a   1.000
_cell.length_b   1.000
_cell.length_c   1.000
_cell.angle_alpha   90.00
_cell.angle_beta   90.00
_cell.angle_gamma   90.00
#
_symmetry.space_group_name_H-M   'P 1'
#
loop_
_entity.id
_entity.type
_entity.pdbx_description
1 polymer ?
#
loop_
_entity_poly.entity_id
_entity_poly.type
_entity_poly.pdbx_seq_one_letter_code
_entity_poly.pdbx_strand_id
1 'polypeptide(L)'
;METGATLAPKSWACYRSIMTRKIIAIAVLAALALTGAAEAKTRTPTHRPAPAAPAAAKPAAAPATPPLPTGPFDAREPRDLAALLGALDAKAQVSAHDTENVVLKATSPAGDFAIQYAGCNQQGHLCKAVQFDASAQARTATVAEINGFNQSSLTCRLYQDKSGKPHVLYSTLVFASTGRQDMLAHVNAWRGCLSDFAAFLKDPPGYLAAAP
;
A
#
# COMPACT_ATOMS: atom_id res chain seq x y z
N MET A 1 -39.31 -35.02 -21.65
CA MET A 1 -38.19 -35.53 -22.47
C MET A 1 -37.61 -34.33 -23.20
N GLU A 2 -36.69 -33.62 -22.57
CA GLU A 2 -35.88 -32.60 -23.23
C GLU A 2 -34.46 -32.74 -22.72
N THR A 3 -33.56 -32.79 -23.68
CA THR A 3 -32.18 -33.24 -23.61
C THR A 3 -31.29 -32.20 -22.95
N GLY A 4 -30.56 -32.63 -21.92
CA GLY A 4 -29.52 -31.84 -21.25
C GLY A 4 -28.31 -31.60 -22.15
N ALA A 5 -27.84 -30.35 -22.16
CA ALA A 5 -26.55 -29.96 -22.71
C ALA A 5 -25.57 -29.70 -21.55
N THR A 6 -24.80 -30.72 -21.21
CA THR A 6 -23.68 -30.65 -20.28
C THR A 6 -22.49 -30.01 -20.99
N LEU A 7 -22.20 -28.73 -20.73
CA LEU A 7 -20.96 -28.09 -21.15
C LEU A 7 -19.87 -28.36 -20.11
N ALA A 8 -19.00 -29.31 -20.43
CA ALA A 8 -17.77 -29.55 -19.70
C ALA A 8 -16.74 -28.43 -19.97
N PRO A 9 -16.09 -27.85 -18.95
CA PRO A 9 -14.97 -26.95 -19.16
C PRO A 9 -13.74 -27.73 -19.66
N LYS A 10 -13.25 -27.31 -20.82
CA LYS A 10 -12.00 -27.78 -21.44
C LYS A 10 -10.81 -27.54 -20.51
N SER A 11 -10.19 -28.65 -20.09
CA SER A 11 -8.76 -28.85 -19.92
C SER A 11 -7.97 -27.78 -19.13
N TRP A 12 -7.97 -27.91 -17.80
CA TRP A 12 -6.89 -27.42 -16.93
C TRP A 12 -5.80 -28.50 -16.75
N ALA A 13 -5.42 -29.16 -17.84
CA ALA A 13 -4.44 -30.23 -17.85
C ALA A 13 -3.17 -29.76 -18.56
N CYS A 14 -2.37 -28.91 -17.89
CA CYS A 14 -0.96 -28.71 -18.26
C CYS A 14 -0.17 -27.87 -17.23
N TYR A 15 -0.20 -28.22 -15.94
CA TYR A 15 0.80 -27.72 -14.97
C TYR A 15 1.05 -28.78 -13.87
N ARG A 16 1.48 -29.97 -14.28
CA ARG A 16 2.06 -31.01 -13.41
C ARG A 16 3.31 -31.58 -14.08
N SER A 17 4.42 -30.90 -13.89
CA SER A 17 5.81 -31.31 -14.16
C SER A 17 6.62 -30.01 -13.96
N ILE A 18 7.45 -29.81 -12.94
CA ILE A 18 8.64 -30.57 -12.57
C ILE A 18 8.90 -30.31 -11.07
N MET A 19 8.61 -31.28 -10.22
CA MET A 19 9.18 -31.39 -8.87
C MET A 19 10.37 -32.33 -9.00
N THR A 20 11.57 -31.80 -9.27
CA THR A 20 12.78 -32.63 -9.31
C THR A 20 14.00 -31.86 -8.84
N ARG A 21 14.40 -32.17 -7.61
CA ARG A 21 15.78 -32.31 -7.12
C ARG A 21 16.71 -31.10 -7.29
N LYS A 22 17.15 -30.55 -6.16
CA LYS A 22 18.56 -30.62 -5.73
C LYS A 22 18.68 -30.17 -4.27
N ILE A 23 18.78 -31.19 -3.41
CA ILE A 23 19.38 -31.10 -2.08
C ILE A 23 20.87 -30.85 -2.31
N ILE A 24 21.37 -29.69 -1.88
CA ILE A 24 22.80 -29.48 -1.67
C ILE A 24 22.95 -29.04 -0.23
N ALA A 25 23.40 -29.99 0.60
CA ALA A 25 23.98 -29.72 1.89
C ALA A 25 25.36 -29.07 1.67
N ILE A 26 25.59 -27.90 2.26
CA ILE A 26 26.95 -27.43 2.57
C ILE A 26 26.96 -27.13 4.06
N ALA A 27 27.87 -27.84 4.71
CA ALA A 27 28.13 -27.80 6.12
C ALA A 27 29.38 -26.94 6.38
N VAL A 28 29.41 -26.36 7.60
CA VAL A 28 30.59 -25.97 8.39
C VAL A 28 31.42 -24.76 7.95
N LEU A 29 31.39 -23.72 8.79
CA LEU A 29 32.54 -22.99 9.37
C LEU A 29 31.96 -22.09 10.49
N ALA A 30 32.00 -22.50 11.76
CA ALA A 30 33.13 -22.42 12.69
C ALA A 30 33.55 -20.97 13.01
N ALA A 31 33.11 -20.55 14.20
CA ALA A 31 33.86 -19.89 15.26
C ALA A 31 34.47 -18.46 15.07
N LEU A 32 34.51 -17.79 16.23
CA LEU A 32 35.31 -16.60 16.59
C LEU A 32 34.83 -15.22 16.13
N ALA A 33 34.16 -14.50 17.04
CA ALA A 33 34.78 -13.33 17.68
C ALA A 33 33.87 -12.79 18.81
N LEU A 34 34.10 -13.30 20.02
CA LEU A 34 33.94 -12.50 21.24
C LEU A 34 35.14 -11.57 21.31
N THR A 35 34.94 -10.24 21.25
CA THR A 35 35.75 -9.22 21.94
C THR A 35 35.28 -7.83 21.51
N GLY A 36 34.92 -6.98 22.47
CA GLY A 36 34.79 -5.54 22.24
C GLY A 36 33.76 -4.82 23.09
N ALA A 37 33.78 -4.97 24.42
CA ALA A 37 33.11 -4.02 25.31
C ALA A 37 33.98 -2.75 25.37
N ALA A 38 33.61 -1.73 24.62
CA ALA A 38 34.19 -0.39 24.75
C ALA A 38 33.42 0.38 25.83
N GLU A 39 34.09 0.74 26.91
CA GLU A 39 33.59 1.68 27.92
C GLU A 39 33.27 3.03 27.27
N ALA A 40 31.98 3.35 27.15
CA ALA A 40 31.53 4.66 26.76
C ALA A 40 31.79 5.66 27.90
N LYS A 41 32.84 6.45 27.75
CA LYS A 41 33.18 7.59 28.61
C LYS A 41 32.02 8.59 28.60
N THR A 42 31.24 8.62 29.67
CA THR A 42 30.22 9.64 29.92
C THR A 42 30.87 11.01 29.96
N ARG A 43 30.76 11.75 28.84
CA ARG A 43 31.06 13.18 28.79
C ARG A 43 29.88 13.94 29.37
N THR A 44 30.10 14.54 30.53
CA THR A 44 29.18 15.53 31.12
C THR A 44 29.07 16.71 30.16
N PRO A 45 27.87 17.03 29.64
CA PRO A 45 27.71 18.15 28.73
C PRO A 45 27.86 19.47 29.49
N THR A 46 28.90 20.23 29.16
CA THR A 46 29.07 21.61 29.60
C THR A 46 27.95 22.46 28.98
N HIS A 47 26.99 22.86 29.82
CA HIS A 47 25.83 23.65 29.40
C HIS A 47 26.28 25.07 29.04
N ARG A 48 26.57 25.31 27.76
CA ARG A 48 26.72 26.66 27.21
C ARG A 48 25.32 27.24 27.03
N PRO A 49 25.00 28.40 27.63
CA PRO A 49 23.71 29.06 27.44
C PRO A 49 23.46 29.28 25.95
N ALA A 50 22.40 28.69 25.42
CA ALA A 50 22.03 28.83 24.02
C ALA A 50 21.59 30.29 23.76
N PRO A 51 22.09 30.94 22.70
CA PRO A 51 21.60 32.26 22.32
C PRO A 51 20.10 32.22 22.05
N ALA A 52 19.40 33.26 22.51
CA ALA A 52 17.94 33.38 22.44
C ALA A 52 17.43 33.10 21.02
N ALA A 53 16.58 32.08 20.89
CA ALA A 53 16.00 31.69 19.63
C ALA A 53 15.17 32.85 19.04
N PRO A 54 15.36 33.20 17.75
CA PRO A 54 14.56 34.23 17.11
C PRO A 54 13.08 33.83 17.13
N ALA A 55 12.22 34.81 17.42
CA ALA A 55 10.78 34.63 17.51
C ALA A 55 10.25 33.95 16.23
N ALA A 56 9.63 32.78 16.41
CA ALA A 56 9.05 32.01 15.31
C ALA A 56 7.99 32.85 14.59
N ALA A 57 8.17 33.02 13.28
CA ALA A 57 7.19 33.70 12.44
C ALA A 57 5.84 32.98 12.54
N LYS A 58 4.76 33.76 12.68
CA LYS A 58 3.39 33.25 12.77
C LYS A 58 3.08 32.41 11.52
N PRO A 59 2.66 31.14 11.65
CA PRO A 59 2.34 30.31 10.49
C PRO A 59 1.27 30.97 9.63
N ALA A 60 1.52 31.04 8.33
CA ALA A 60 0.51 31.46 7.36
C ALA A 60 -0.69 30.50 7.42
N ALA A 61 -1.91 31.03 7.30
CA ALA A 61 -3.12 30.23 7.30
C ALA A 61 -3.09 29.25 6.13
N ALA A 62 -3.38 27.97 6.39
CA ALA A 62 -3.47 26.96 5.35
C ALA A 62 -4.63 27.31 4.38
N PRO A 63 -4.48 27.04 3.07
CA PRO A 63 -5.57 27.21 2.11
C PRO A 63 -6.81 26.42 2.54
N ALA A 64 -8.00 26.99 2.33
CA ALA A 64 -9.25 26.31 2.60
C ALA A 64 -9.40 25.09 1.68
N THR A 65 -9.69 23.92 2.26
CA THR A 65 -9.97 22.70 1.49
C THR A 65 -11.27 22.89 0.68
N PRO A 66 -11.31 22.50 -0.60
CA PRO A 66 -12.53 22.51 -1.38
C PRO A 66 -13.68 21.79 -0.66
N PRO A 67 -14.92 22.29 -0.75
CA PRO A 67 -16.06 21.63 -0.13
C PRO A 67 -16.27 20.24 -0.75
N LEU A 68 -16.50 19.24 0.09
CA LEU A 68 -16.80 17.88 -0.36
C LEU A 68 -18.16 17.83 -1.07
N PRO A 69 -18.36 16.94 -2.06
CA PRO A 69 -19.64 16.77 -2.73
C PRO A 69 -20.77 16.49 -1.74
N THR A 70 -21.85 17.26 -1.82
CA THR A 70 -23.06 17.10 -1.01
C THR A 70 -24.07 16.29 -1.82
N GLY A 71 -24.25 15.03 -1.43
CA GLY A 71 -25.11 14.07 -2.12
C GLY A 71 -25.00 12.68 -1.52
N PRO A 72 -25.89 11.75 -1.90
CA PRO A 72 -25.79 10.36 -1.47
C PRO A 72 -24.41 9.80 -1.79
N PHE A 73 -23.95 8.90 -0.93
CA PHE A 73 -22.66 8.25 -1.06
C PHE A 73 -22.80 6.82 -0.57
N ASP A 74 -22.36 5.88 -1.40
CA ASP A 74 -22.20 4.48 -1.03
C ASP A 74 -20.77 4.04 -1.36
N ALA A 75 -19.99 3.67 -0.32
CA ALA A 75 -18.61 3.24 -0.50
C ALA A 75 -18.46 1.99 -1.40
N ARG A 76 -19.54 1.23 -1.56
CA ARG A 76 -19.62 0.02 -2.39
C ARG A 76 -19.78 0.34 -3.87
N GLU A 77 -19.96 1.61 -4.22
CA GLU A 77 -20.12 2.10 -5.58
C GLU A 77 -18.80 2.71 -6.11
N PRO A 78 -18.15 2.10 -7.13
CA PRO A 78 -16.92 2.64 -7.72
C PRO A 78 -17.03 4.10 -8.19
N ARG A 79 -18.21 4.49 -8.68
CA ARG A 79 -18.49 5.87 -9.12
C ARG A 79 -18.39 6.88 -7.99
N ASP A 80 -18.86 6.53 -6.80
CA ASP A 80 -18.91 7.45 -5.66
C ASP A 80 -17.51 7.70 -5.10
N LEU A 81 -16.66 6.66 -5.05
CA LEU A 81 -15.24 6.82 -4.75
C LEU A 81 -14.52 7.65 -5.82
N ALA A 82 -14.79 7.43 -7.12
CA ALA A 82 -14.21 8.25 -8.18
C ALA A 82 -14.58 9.74 -8.03
N ALA A 83 -15.82 10.04 -7.68
CA ALA A 83 -16.27 11.42 -7.40
C ALA A 83 -15.61 12.02 -6.14
N LEU A 84 -15.44 11.22 -5.08
CA LEU A 84 -14.71 11.64 -3.87
C LEU A 84 -13.25 11.96 -4.20
N LEU A 85 -12.58 11.12 -4.99
CA LEU A 85 -11.21 11.37 -5.45
C LEU A 85 -11.12 12.62 -6.33
N GLY A 86 -12.12 12.87 -7.17
CA GLY A 86 -12.25 14.11 -7.94
C GLY A 86 -12.24 15.37 -7.08
N ALA A 87 -12.91 15.34 -5.91
CA ALA A 87 -12.90 16.43 -4.94
C ALA A 87 -11.56 16.59 -4.20
N LEU A 88 -10.65 15.63 -4.34
CA LEU A 88 -9.29 15.61 -3.80
C LEU A 88 -8.23 15.76 -4.90
N ASP A 89 -8.60 16.41 -6.01
CA ASP A 89 -7.76 16.69 -7.18
C ASP A 89 -7.19 15.44 -7.88
N ALA A 90 -7.85 14.28 -7.73
CA ALA A 90 -7.49 13.05 -8.42
C ALA A 90 -8.52 12.70 -9.50
N LYS A 91 -8.04 12.29 -10.68
CA LYS A 91 -8.89 11.76 -11.76
C LYS A 91 -8.94 10.25 -11.65
N ALA A 92 -10.13 9.66 -11.55
CA ALA A 92 -10.30 8.21 -11.50
C ALA A 92 -11.30 7.75 -12.57
N GLN A 93 -10.97 6.66 -13.26
CA GLN A 93 -11.80 6.08 -14.32
C GLN A 93 -11.80 4.56 -14.26
N VAL A 94 -12.93 3.94 -14.56
CA VAL A 94 -13.02 2.48 -14.70
C VAL A 94 -12.16 2.05 -15.89
N SER A 95 -11.26 1.10 -15.64
CA SER A 95 -10.27 0.60 -16.60
C SER A 95 -10.48 -0.88 -16.94
N ALA A 96 -11.09 -1.65 -16.04
CA ALA A 96 -11.49 -3.03 -16.26
C ALA A 96 -12.69 -3.39 -15.37
N HIS A 97 -13.44 -4.41 -15.80
CA HIS A 97 -14.57 -4.98 -15.09
C HIS A 97 -14.68 -6.46 -15.44
N ASP A 98 -14.88 -7.30 -14.43
CA ASP A 98 -15.29 -8.70 -14.57
C ASP A 98 -16.48 -9.00 -13.65
N THR A 99 -16.90 -10.27 -13.57
CA THR A 99 -18.13 -10.66 -12.86
C THR A 99 -18.14 -10.28 -11.37
N GLU A 100 -16.98 -10.16 -10.72
CA GLU A 100 -16.91 -9.87 -9.28
C GLU A 100 -16.00 -8.70 -8.93
N ASN A 101 -15.31 -8.10 -9.91
CA ASN A 101 -14.30 -7.07 -9.69
C ASN A 101 -14.46 -5.88 -10.63
N VAL A 102 -14.20 -4.68 -10.11
CA VAL A 102 -14.08 -3.43 -10.89
C VAL A 102 -12.73 -2.81 -10.60
N VAL A 103 -11.98 -2.44 -11.65
CA VAL A 103 -10.68 -1.80 -11.51
C VAL A 103 -10.74 -0.37 -12.02
N LEU A 104 -10.39 0.60 -11.17
CA LEU A 104 -10.20 1.99 -11.54
C LEU A 104 -8.70 2.27 -11.68
N LYS A 105 -8.37 3.14 -12.63
CA LYS A 105 -7.07 3.83 -12.68
C LYS A 105 -7.27 5.25 -12.17
N ALA A 106 -6.41 5.67 -11.26
CA ALA A 106 -6.43 7.00 -10.67
C ALA A 106 -5.09 7.72 -10.90
N THR A 107 -5.16 9.00 -11.24
CA THR A 107 -4.03 9.91 -11.35
C THR A 107 -4.25 11.06 -10.39
N SER A 108 -3.28 11.31 -9.52
CA SER A 108 -3.28 12.39 -8.53
C SER A 108 -1.97 13.18 -8.58
N PRO A 109 -1.88 14.34 -7.91
CA PRO A 109 -0.60 15.04 -7.74
C PRO A 109 0.49 14.19 -7.04
N ALA A 110 0.08 13.18 -6.25
CA ALA A 110 1.00 12.28 -5.56
C ALA A 110 1.50 11.11 -6.44
N GLY A 111 0.93 10.95 -7.64
CA GLY A 111 1.25 9.87 -8.57
C GLY A 111 0.02 9.08 -9.03
N ASP A 112 0.30 8.11 -9.91
CA ASP A 112 -0.68 7.18 -10.46
C ASP A 112 -0.83 5.96 -9.54
N PHE A 113 -2.07 5.48 -9.40
CA PHE A 113 -2.40 4.29 -8.64
C PHE A 113 -3.62 3.58 -9.22
N ALA A 114 -3.79 2.31 -8.88
CA ALA A 114 -4.96 1.51 -9.20
C ALA A 114 -5.85 1.34 -7.97
N ILE A 115 -7.14 1.14 -8.21
CA ILE A 115 -8.13 0.81 -7.18
C ILE A 115 -8.91 -0.40 -7.67
N GLN A 116 -8.93 -1.47 -6.90
CA GLN A 116 -9.70 -2.67 -7.21
C GLN A 116 -10.81 -2.84 -6.19
N TYR A 117 -12.04 -2.89 -6.69
CA TYR A 117 -13.18 -3.38 -5.95
C TYR A 117 -13.33 -4.88 -6.15
N ALA A 118 -13.74 -5.58 -5.10
CA ALA A 118 -13.99 -7.02 -5.11
C ALA A 118 -15.34 -7.38 -4.46
N GLY A 119 -15.89 -8.52 -4.86
CA GLY A 119 -17.17 -9.02 -4.37
C GLY A 119 -18.36 -8.17 -4.80
N CYS A 120 -18.28 -7.56 -5.98
CA CYS A 120 -19.36 -6.79 -6.60
C CYS A 120 -20.47 -7.70 -7.12
N ASN A 121 -21.65 -7.14 -7.40
CA ASN A 121 -22.66 -7.81 -8.19
C ASN A 121 -22.28 -7.82 -9.69
N GLN A 122 -23.08 -8.48 -10.52
CA GLN A 122 -22.82 -8.63 -11.97
C GLN A 122 -22.75 -7.30 -12.74
N GLN A 123 -23.22 -6.20 -12.15
CA GLN A 123 -23.19 -4.87 -12.73
C GLN A 123 -22.00 -4.03 -12.25
N GLY A 124 -21.14 -4.58 -11.38
CA GLY A 124 -20.00 -3.86 -10.80
C GLY A 124 -20.38 -2.92 -9.65
N HIS A 125 -21.54 -3.16 -9.03
CA HIS A 125 -22.11 -2.37 -7.93
C HIS A 125 -22.10 -3.18 -6.62
N LEU A 126 -22.41 -2.52 -5.51
CA LEU A 126 -22.57 -3.17 -4.20
C LEU A 126 -21.37 -4.04 -3.77
N CYS A 127 -20.16 -3.62 -4.12
CA CYS A 127 -18.91 -4.30 -3.81
C CYS A 127 -18.67 -4.42 -2.29
N LYS A 128 -17.83 -5.37 -1.88
CA LYS A 128 -17.60 -5.71 -0.46
C LYS A 128 -16.24 -5.28 0.08
N ALA A 129 -15.28 -5.06 -0.82
CA ALA A 129 -13.95 -4.65 -0.47
C ALA A 129 -13.39 -3.68 -1.52
N VAL A 130 -12.45 -2.86 -1.09
CA VAL A 130 -11.66 -1.98 -1.96
C VAL A 130 -10.19 -2.09 -1.58
N GLN A 131 -9.33 -2.22 -2.59
CA GLN A 131 -7.88 -2.22 -2.49
C GLN A 131 -7.32 -1.07 -3.32
N PHE A 132 -6.35 -0.35 -2.76
CA PHE A 132 -5.53 0.64 -3.44
C PHE A 132 -4.14 0.03 -3.69
N ASP A 133 -3.59 0.23 -4.87
CA ASP A 133 -2.28 -0.28 -5.29
C ASP A 133 -1.48 0.80 -6.01
N ALA A 134 -0.20 0.95 -5.66
CA ALA A 134 0.75 1.75 -6.40
C ALA A 134 2.07 0.99 -6.54
N SER A 135 2.73 1.17 -7.68
CA SER A 135 4.03 0.55 -7.96
C SER A 135 5.11 1.61 -8.11
N ALA A 136 6.35 1.24 -7.77
CA ALA A 136 7.51 2.05 -8.09
C ALA A 136 8.20 1.57 -9.37
N GLN A 137 8.71 2.53 -10.15
CA GLN A 137 9.46 2.24 -11.37
C GLN A 137 10.83 1.60 -11.08
N ALA A 138 11.49 2.06 -10.01
CA ALA A 138 12.82 1.61 -9.64
C ALA A 138 12.76 0.40 -8.70
N ARG A 139 13.66 -0.56 -8.91
CA ARG A 139 13.93 -1.63 -7.96
C ARG A 139 14.86 -1.10 -6.87
N THR A 140 14.33 -0.82 -5.68
CA THR A 140 15.15 -0.26 -4.59
C THR A 140 15.11 -1.05 -3.29
N ALA A 141 14.30 -2.10 -3.18
CA ALA A 141 14.21 -2.93 -1.97
C ALA A 141 14.33 -4.42 -2.28
N THR A 142 15.00 -5.16 -1.40
CA THR A 142 15.06 -6.62 -1.36
C THR A 142 13.79 -7.19 -0.72
N VAL A 143 13.55 -8.49 -0.92
CA VAL A 143 12.44 -9.19 -0.25
C VAL A 143 12.56 -9.14 1.28
N ALA A 144 13.79 -9.21 1.81
CA ALA A 144 14.03 -9.12 3.25
C ALA A 144 13.62 -7.74 3.80
N GLU A 145 13.97 -6.65 3.10
CA GLU A 145 13.60 -5.30 3.50
C GLU A 145 12.08 -5.07 3.41
N ILE A 146 11.43 -5.61 2.37
CA ILE A 146 9.96 -5.58 2.24
C ILE A 146 9.28 -6.30 3.40
N ASN A 147 9.81 -7.47 3.80
CA ASN A 147 9.30 -8.19 4.97
C ASN A 147 9.49 -7.37 6.25
N GLY A 148 10.62 -6.67 6.40
CA GLY A 148 10.85 -5.74 7.50
C GLY A 148 9.81 -4.62 7.55
N PHE A 149 9.55 -3.96 6.42
CA PHE A 149 8.51 -2.93 6.32
C PHE A 149 7.13 -3.49 6.71
N ASN A 150 6.80 -4.69 6.23
CA ASN A 150 5.53 -5.32 6.54
C ASN A 150 5.37 -5.68 8.02
N GLN A 151 6.46 -5.88 8.75
CA GLN A 151 6.42 -6.13 10.20
C GLN A 151 6.22 -4.83 11.00
N SER A 152 6.72 -3.70 10.50
CA SER A 152 6.55 -2.39 11.15
C SER A 152 5.27 -1.65 10.75
N SER A 153 4.69 -1.96 9.59
CA SER A 153 3.47 -1.32 9.11
C SER A 153 2.22 -2.07 9.54
N LEU A 154 1.31 -1.35 10.21
CA LEU A 154 -0.01 -1.88 10.57
C LEU A 154 -0.95 -1.90 9.36
N THR A 155 -0.98 -0.81 8.61
CA THR A 155 -2.02 -0.50 7.61
C THR A 155 -1.64 -0.85 6.19
N CYS A 156 -0.36 -0.81 5.85
CA CYS A 156 0.12 -0.94 4.47
C CYS A 156 0.84 -2.28 4.29
N ARG A 157 0.77 -2.84 3.09
CA ARG A 157 1.49 -4.07 2.74
C ARG A 157 2.30 -3.85 1.47
N LEU A 158 3.54 -4.31 1.46
CA LEU A 158 4.41 -4.31 0.29
C LEU A 158 4.56 -5.72 -0.26
N TYR A 159 4.63 -5.82 -1.58
CA TYR A 159 5.03 -7.03 -2.29
C TYR A 159 5.87 -6.68 -3.52
N GLN A 160 6.50 -7.69 -4.13
CA GLN A 160 7.14 -7.55 -5.44
C GLN A 160 6.34 -8.30 -6.50
N ASP A 161 6.12 -7.66 -7.65
CA ASP A 161 5.58 -8.35 -8.81
C ASP A 161 6.60 -9.33 -9.42
N LYS A 162 6.18 -10.07 -10.45
CA LYS A 162 7.07 -11.00 -11.17
C LYS A 162 8.27 -10.32 -11.84
N SER A 163 8.18 -9.01 -12.05
CA SER A 163 9.24 -8.18 -12.60
C SER A 163 10.12 -7.56 -11.51
N GLY A 164 9.94 -7.95 -10.23
CA GLY A 164 10.66 -7.43 -9.09
C GLY A 164 10.34 -5.97 -8.75
N LYS A 165 9.28 -5.38 -9.31
CA LYS A 165 8.86 -4.02 -8.96
C LYS A 165 8.13 -4.06 -7.61
N PRO A 166 8.49 -3.22 -6.65
CA PRO A 166 7.77 -3.15 -5.40
C PRO A 166 6.42 -2.44 -5.60
N HIS A 167 5.41 -2.95 -4.93
CA HIS A 167 4.06 -2.39 -4.83
C HIS A 167 3.74 -2.10 -3.38
N VAL A 168 2.94 -1.06 -3.12
CA VAL A 168 2.28 -0.80 -1.84
C VAL A 168 0.78 -0.98 -1.99
N LEU A 169 0.20 -1.68 -1.02
CA LEU A 169 -1.21 -1.99 -0.92
C LEU A 169 -1.82 -1.40 0.34
N TYR A 170 -3.04 -0.92 0.20
CA TYR A 170 -3.96 -0.65 1.30
C TYR A 170 -5.31 -1.27 0.96
N SER A 171 -5.92 -2.01 1.88
CA SER A 171 -7.22 -2.66 1.65
C SER A 171 -8.16 -2.43 2.82
N THR A 172 -9.45 -2.32 2.52
CA THR A 172 -10.50 -2.25 3.53
C THR A 172 -11.77 -2.92 3.05
N LEU A 173 -12.59 -3.38 4.00
CA LEU A 173 -13.96 -3.79 3.73
C LEU A 173 -14.85 -2.56 3.63
N VAL A 174 -15.86 -2.64 2.78
CA VAL A 174 -16.87 -1.59 2.61
C VAL A 174 -18.26 -2.18 2.86
N PHE A 175 -19.05 -1.46 3.63
CA PHE A 175 -20.40 -1.84 4.03
C PHE A 175 -21.39 -0.76 3.60
N ALA A 176 -22.69 -1.08 3.64
CA ALA A 176 -23.74 -0.08 3.39
C ALA A 176 -23.67 1.11 4.37
N SER A 177 -23.10 0.90 5.57
CA SER A 177 -22.88 1.94 6.58
C SER A 177 -21.59 2.73 6.40
N THR A 178 -20.68 2.31 5.51
CA THR A 178 -19.42 3.01 5.25
C THR A 178 -19.73 4.27 4.45
N GLY A 179 -19.77 5.41 5.13
CA GLY A 179 -20.15 6.69 4.57
C GLY A 179 -18.97 7.44 3.94
N ARG A 180 -19.25 8.65 3.46
CA ARG A 180 -18.25 9.53 2.82
C ARG A 180 -17.07 9.84 3.74
N GLN A 181 -17.33 10.10 5.02
CA GLN A 181 -16.29 10.43 5.99
C GLN A 181 -15.40 9.23 6.29
N ASP A 182 -15.97 8.03 6.39
CA ASP A 182 -15.19 6.80 6.56
C ASP A 182 -14.28 6.56 5.35
N MET A 183 -14.81 6.72 4.13
CA MET A 183 -14.00 6.61 2.92
C MET A 183 -12.93 7.69 2.80
N LEU A 184 -13.19 8.91 3.28
CA LEU A 184 -12.17 9.94 3.36
C LEU A 184 -11.04 9.54 4.31
N ALA A 185 -11.36 8.90 5.45
CA ALA A 185 -10.35 8.35 6.36
C ALA A 185 -9.52 7.25 5.68
N HIS A 186 -10.14 6.35 4.92
CA HIS A 186 -9.45 5.34 4.12
C HIS A 186 -8.53 5.94 3.04
N VAL A 187 -8.99 6.98 2.33
CA VAL A 187 -8.15 7.69 1.33
C VAL A 187 -6.98 8.40 2.01
N ASN A 188 -7.17 8.97 3.19
CA ASN A 188 -6.07 9.58 3.95
C ASN A 188 -5.07 8.53 4.46
N ALA A 189 -5.54 7.37 4.91
CA ALA A 189 -4.67 6.24 5.26
C ALA A 189 -3.85 5.78 4.04
N TRP A 190 -4.47 5.69 2.86
CA TRP A 190 -3.78 5.38 1.61
C TRP A 190 -2.69 6.42 1.26
N ARG A 191 -2.97 7.72 1.41
CA ARG A 191 -1.95 8.77 1.21
C ARG A 191 -0.78 8.63 2.19
N GLY A 192 -1.06 8.22 3.43
CA GLY A 192 -0.03 7.82 4.39
C GLY A 192 0.84 6.68 3.87
N CYS A 193 0.22 5.60 3.38
CA CYS A 193 0.93 4.47 2.77
C CYS A 193 1.84 4.90 1.60
N LEU A 194 1.39 5.82 0.75
CA LEU A 194 2.22 6.36 -0.34
C LEU A 194 3.44 7.13 0.18
N SER A 195 3.26 7.93 1.23
CA SER A 195 4.36 8.67 1.87
C SER A 195 5.38 7.73 2.51
N ASP A 196 4.91 6.74 3.28
CA ASP A 196 5.77 5.74 3.93
C ASP A 196 6.51 4.90 2.89
N PHE A 197 5.82 4.50 1.83
CA PHE A 197 6.42 3.75 0.73
C PHE A 197 7.51 4.56 0.03
N ALA A 198 7.27 5.84 -0.27
CA ALA A 198 8.28 6.71 -0.87
C ALA A 198 9.50 6.91 0.05
N ALA A 199 9.28 7.08 1.35
CA ALA A 199 10.36 7.19 2.34
C ALA A 199 11.18 5.90 2.43
N PHE A 200 10.51 4.75 2.50
CA PHE A 200 11.15 3.43 2.51
C PHE A 200 11.98 3.20 1.25
N LEU A 201 11.45 3.48 0.06
CA LEU A 201 12.17 3.24 -1.20
C LEU A 201 13.40 4.15 -1.39
N LYS A 202 13.48 5.27 -0.66
CA LYS A 202 14.63 6.19 -0.70
C LYS A 202 15.84 5.64 0.06
N ASP A 203 15.60 5.00 1.21
CA ASP A 203 16.63 4.42 2.07
C ASP A 203 16.02 3.27 2.90
N PRO A 204 15.89 2.06 2.33
CA PRO A 204 15.26 0.95 3.04
C PRO A 204 15.99 0.59 4.34
N PRO A 205 17.35 0.47 4.38
CA PRO A 205 18.05 0.19 5.63
C PRO A 205 17.84 1.26 6.70
N GLY A 206 17.91 2.55 6.33
CA GLY A 206 17.69 3.65 7.28
C GLY A 206 16.26 3.72 7.79
N TYR A 207 15.28 3.51 6.91
CA TYR A 207 13.87 3.45 7.30
C TYR A 207 13.62 2.33 8.32
N LEU A 208 14.14 1.13 8.06
CA LEU A 208 13.96 -0.03 8.96
C LEU A 208 14.71 0.14 10.28
N ALA A 209 15.88 0.79 10.28
CA ALA A 209 16.61 1.07 11.52
C ALA A 209 15.88 2.08 12.43
N ALA A 210 15.00 2.92 11.87
CA ALA A 210 14.20 3.90 12.59
C ALA A 210 12.77 3.41 12.93
N ALA A 211 12.38 2.24 12.43
CA ALA A 211 11.07 1.67 12.70
C ALA A 211 10.93 1.28 14.19
N PRO A 212 9.76 1.53 14.81
CA PRO A 212 9.51 1.23 16.22
C PRO A 212 9.44 -0.27 16.54
#